data_AF-A0A6I3SLD4-F1
#
_entry.id   AF-A0A6I3SLD4-F1
#
_cell.length_a   1.000
_cell.length_b   1.000
_cell.length_c   1.000
_cell.angle_alpha   90.00
_cell.angle_beta   90.00
_cell.angle_gamma   90.00
#
_symmetry.space_group_name_H-M   'P 1'
#
loop_
_entity.id
_entity.type
_entity.pdbx_description
1 polymer ?
#
loop_
_entity_poly.entity_id
_entity_poly.type
_entity_poly.pdbx_seq_one_letter_code
_entity_poly.pdbx_strand_id
1 'polypeptide(L)' 'MSDVTEKCPIYAYIEVKFAEDVSFLENYHGMPQWEAICTTICPEVLGHYEALADGRCAVRARMLRIQ' A
#
# COMPACT_ATOMS: atom_id res chain seq x y z
N MET A 1 -0.18 24.93 6.07
CA MET A 1 -1.54 24.38 6.02
C MET A 1 -1.88 24.07 4.58
N SER A 2 -1.55 22.87 4.09
CA SER A 2 -2.14 22.27 2.88
C SER A 2 -1.36 20.99 2.49
N ASP A 3 -1.39 19.96 3.35
CA ASP A 3 -0.94 18.60 2.95
C ASP A 3 -2.05 17.55 3.20
N VAL A 4 -3.27 18.04 3.39
CA VAL A 4 -4.49 17.23 3.37
C VAL A 4 -5.26 17.56 2.09
N THR A 5 -4.56 17.61 0.96
CA THR A 5 -5.20 17.37 -0.34
C THR A 5 -5.60 15.90 -0.32
N GLU A 6 -6.78 15.66 0.26
CA GLU A 6 -7.56 14.41 0.33
C GLU A 6 -6.77 13.14 0.01
N LYS A 7 -5.93 12.69 0.96
CA LYS A 7 -5.51 11.29 0.98
C LYS A 7 -6.78 10.45 0.82
N CYS A 8 -6.86 9.64 -0.25
CA CYS A 8 -7.99 8.73 -0.47
C CYS A 8 -8.31 8.03 0.87
N PRO A 9 -9.57 7.97 1.33
CA PRO A 9 -9.90 7.39 2.63
C PRO A 9 -9.30 5.99 2.85
N ILE A 10 -9.17 5.24 1.74
CA ILE A 10 -8.51 3.93 1.71
C ILE A 10 -7.02 4.05 2.02
N TYR A 11 -6.31 5.04 1.45
CA TYR A 11 -4.90 5.29 1.75
C TYR A 11 -4.69 5.65 3.22
N ALA A 12 -5.49 6.57 3.78
CA ALA A 12 -5.37 6.95 5.19
C ALA A 12 -5.66 5.78 6.14
N TYR A 13 -6.68 4.97 5.84
CA TYR A 13 -6.96 3.74 6.59
C TYR A 13 -5.79 2.77 6.55
N ILE A 14 -5.18 2.59 5.37
CA ILE A 14 -4.12 1.63 5.17
C ILE A 14 -2.82 2.07 5.86
N GLU A 15 -2.47 3.35 5.75
CA GLU A 15 -1.29 3.93 6.41
C GLU A 15 -1.36 3.72 7.93
N VAL A 16 -2.53 3.89 8.54
CA VAL A 16 -2.70 3.68 9.98
C VAL A 16 -2.72 2.19 10.35
N LYS A 17 -3.48 1.37 9.60
CA LYS A 17 -3.71 -0.03 9.97
C LYS A 17 -2.52 -0.94 9.71
N PHE A 18 -1.76 -0.68 8.65
CA PHE A 18 -0.70 -1.59 8.18
C PHE A 18 0.70 -0.99 8.32
N ALA A 19 0.87 0.17 8.98
CA ALA A 19 2.18 0.81 9.17
C ALA A 19 3.21 -0.13 9.80
N GLU A 20 2.83 -0.86 10.86
CA GLU A 20 3.75 -1.75 11.57
C GLU A 20 4.15 -2.95 10.70
N ASP A 21 3.20 -3.59 10.02
CA ASP A 21 3.46 -4.73 9.15
C ASP A 21 4.32 -4.34 7.94
N VAL A 22 4.02 -3.20 7.31
CA VAL A 22 4.81 -2.67 6.19
C VAL A 22 6.23 -2.35 6.69
N SER A 23 6.37 -1.66 7.83
CA SER A 23 7.67 -1.35 8.42
C SER A 23 8.45 -2.60 8.81
N PHE A 24 7.77 -3.65 9.30
CA PHE A 24 8.39 -4.92 9.61
C PHE A 24 8.98 -5.57 8.36
N LEU A 25 8.20 -5.66 7.28
CA LEU A 25 8.67 -6.23 6.02
C LEU A 25 9.81 -5.41 5.39
N GLU A 26 9.74 -4.08 5.47
CA GLU A 26 10.82 -3.21 5.00
C GLU A 26 12.13 -3.44 5.77
N ASN A 27 12.08 -3.42 7.10
CA ASN A 27 13.27 -3.44 7.95
C ASN A 27 13.84 -4.85 8.14
N TYR A 28 12.99 -5.87 8.30
CA TYR A 28 13.44 -7.24 8.59
C TYR A 28 13.70 -8.06 7.33
N HIS A 29 12.92 -7.84 6.28
CA HIS A 29 13.06 -8.60 5.03
C HIS A 29 13.79 -7.82 3.93
N GLY A 30 14.15 -6.55 4.17
CA GLY A 30 14.77 -5.68 3.16
C GLY A 30 13.83 -5.44 1.97
N MET A 31 12.53 -5.63 2.17
CA MET A 31 11.54 -5.57 1.12
C MET A 31 11.27 -4.10 0.77
N PRO A 32 11.28 -3.70 -0.51
CA PRO A 32 10.89 -2.35 -0.88
C PRO A 32 9.48 -2.02 -0.39
N GLN A 33 9.25 -0.78 0.07
CA GLN A 33 7.95 -0.33 0.59
C GLN A 33 6.76 -0.75 -0.29
N TRP A 34 6.91 -0.60 -1.60
CA TRP A 34 5.84 -0.92 -2.54
C TRP A 34 5.52 -2.41 -2.56
N GLU A 35 6.51 -3.28 -2.37
CA GLU A 35 6.34 -4.73 -2.35
C GLU A 35 5.77 -5.19 -1.00
N ALA A 36 6.20 -4.55 0.10
CA ALA A 36 5.62 -4.74 1.43
C ALA A 36 4.14 -4.37 1.44
N ILE A 37 3.80 -3.23 0.83
CA ILE A 37 2.41 -2.80 0.64
C ILE A 37 1.61 -3.85 -0.14
N CYS A 38 2.17 -4.38 -1.23
CA CYS A 38 1.48 -5.37 -2.04
C CYS A 38 1.26 -6.69 -1.31
N THR A 39 2.25 -7.11 -0.52
CA THR A 39 2.25 -8.38 0.22
C THR A 39 1.27 -8.35 1.39
N THR A 40 1.18 -7.23 2.10
CA THR A 40 0.30 -7.13 3.28
C THR A 40 -1.10 -6.68 2.90
N ILE A 41 -1.23 -5.65 2.07
CA ILE A 41 -2.51 -4.94 1.91
C ILE A 41 -3.37 -5.54 0.81
N CYS A 42 -2.79 -6.05 -0.28
CA CYS A 42 -3.59 -6.64 -1.36
C CYS A 42 -4.41 -7.86 -0.90
N PRO A 43 -3.85 -8.86 -0.18
CA PRO A 43 -4.67 -9.94 0.36
C PRO A 43 -5.68 -9.47 1.40
N GLU A 44 -5.34 -8.51 2.26
CA GLU A 44 -6.25 -8.01 3.30
C GLU A 44 -7.42 -7.16 2.77
N VAL A 45 -7.18 -6.35 1.72
CA VAL A 45 -8.21 -5.45 1.15
C VAL A 45 -8.98 -6.11 0.01
N LEU A 46 -8.32 -6.92 -0.81
CA LEU A 46 -8.92 -7.53 -2.00
C LEU A 46 -9.24 -9.02 -1.82
N GLY A 47 -8.75 -9.68 -0.76
CA GLY A 47 -8.89 -11.13 -0.56
C GLY A 47 -8.01 -11.98 -1.49
N HIS A 48 -7.23 -11.35 -2.36
CA HIS A 48 -6.32 -12.00 -3.29
C HIS A 48 -5.21 -11.04 -3.75
N TYR A 49 -4.12 -11.58 -4.28
CA TYR A 49 -3.07 -10.80 -4.90
C TYR A 49 -3.45 -10.47 -6.35
N GLU A 50 -3.68 -9.20 -6.65
CA GLU A 50 -4.01 -8.73 -8.00
C GLU A 50 -2.85 -7.90 -8.58
N ALA A 51 -2.03 -8.54 -9.41
CA ALA A 51 -1.00 -7.86 -10.20
C ALA A 51 -1.58 -7.33 -11.52
N LEU A 52 -1.27 -6.07 -11.84
CA LEU A 52 -1.56 -5.45 -13.12
C LEU A 52 -0.59 -5.96 -14.20
N ALA A 53 -0.92 -5.71 -15.47
CA ALA A 53 -0.11 -6.09 -16.62
C ALA A 53 1.33 -5.53 -16.60
N ASP A 54 1.58 -4.47 -15.82
CA ASP A 54 2.89 -3.85 -15.62
C ASP A 54 3.61 -4.32 -14.34
N GLY A 55 3.09 -5.34 -13.67
CA GLY A 55 3.66 -5.94 -12.46
C GLY A 55 3.39 -5.16 -11.16
N ARG A 56 2.60 -4.08 -11.19
CA ARG A 56 2.20 -3.35 -9.96
C ARG A 56 0.97 -4.00 -9.34
N CYS A 57 0.85 -4.07 -8.01
CA CYS A 57 -0.44 -4.45 -7.40
C CYS A 57 -1.49 -3.35 -7.64
N ALA A 58 -2.74 -3.76 -7.83
CA ALA A 58 -3.90 -2.89 -7.96
C ALA A 58 -4.04 -1.88 -6.80
N VAL A 59 -3.71 -2.27 -5.56
CA VAL A 59 -3.72 -1.36 -4.39
C VAL A 59 -2.70 -0.24 -4.56
N ARG A 60 -1.45 -0.57 -4.89
CA ARG A 60 -0.38 0.40 -5.15
C ARG A 60 -0.79 1.38 -6.26
N ALA A 61 -1.36 0.88 -7.36
CA ALA A 61 -1.79 1.73 -8.47
C ALA A 61 -2.91 2.71 -8.07
N ARG A 62 -3.81 2.31 -7.16
CA ARG A 62 -4.88 3.17 -6.64
C ARG A 62 -4.36 4.20 -5.62
N MET A 63 -3.36 3.84 -4.82
CA MET A 63 -2.70 4.77 -3.89
C MET A 63 -1.86 5.83 -4.62
N LEU A 64 -1.10 5.43 -5.65
CA LEU A 64 -0.21 6.32 -6.41
C LEU A 64 -0.95 7.27 -7.37
N ARG A 65 -2.27 7.15 -7.52
CA ARG A 65 -3.10 8.10 -8.29
C ARG A 65 -3.44 9.37 -7.51
N ILE A 66 -3.05 9.46 -6.24
CA ILE A 66 -3.08 10.71 -5.47
C ILE A 66 -1.78 11.45 -5.85
N GLN A 67 -1.86 12.30 -6.88
CA GLN A 67 -0.85 13.32 -7.19
C GLN A 67 -1.43 14.70 -6.89
#